data_AF-A0A4V3D992-F1
#
_entry.id   AF-A0A4V3D992-F1
#
_cell.length_a   1.000
_cell.length_b   1.000
_cell.length_c   1.000
_cell.angle_alpha   90.00
_cell.angle_beta   90.00
_cell.angle_gamma   90.00
#
_symmetry.space_group_name_H-M   'P 1'
#
loop_
_entity.id
_entity.type
_entity.pdbx_description
1 polymer ?
#
loop_
_entity_poly.entity_id
_entity_poly.type
_entity_poly.pdbx_seq_one_letter_code
_entity_poly.pdbx_strand_id
1 'polypeptide(L)'
;MIQGLLSLILRKSRYRTRSDRNFVSMTDRELFRALRSSGYTAAHACGLLFDAYGEELYRHCRAALGDDDSAQSALRDTVIVARAHIGRLADPRLLREWLLALADAECARHAPVPDRFCGPRPRTAAAADAESAARPAALRVRVLSGAAAPELTGYRDHVATRADHFDRRGFPLPASVERTPGPGSYLVPGLVVSVGVLLALALVLVRLAAGATWFG
;
A
#
# COMPACT_ATOMS: atom_id res chain seq x y z
N MET A 1 -17.17 -13.12 11.91
CA MET A 1 -16.58 -11.83 11.49
C MET A 1 -15.74 -11.15 12.59
N ILE A 2 -15.11 -11.93 13.50
CA ILE A 2 -14.31 -11.43 14.64
C ILE A 2 -12.91 -12.10 14.69
N GLN A 3 -12.64 -13.02 13.76
CA GLN A 3 -11.41 -13.83 13.72
C GLN A 3 -10.18 -13.11 13.12
N GLY A 4 -10.37 -11.95 12.46
CA GLY A 4 -9.28 -11.20 11.83
C GLY A 4 -8.57 -10.19 12.75
N LEU A 5 -9.27 -9.67 13.78
CA LEU A 5 -8.71 -8.66 14.68
C LEU A 5 -7.94 -9.29 15.86
N LEU A 6 -8.28 -10.54 16.22
CA LEU A 6 -7.64 -11.25 17.33
C LEU A 6 -6.23 -11.76 16.97
N SER A 7 -5.96 -12.04 15.69
CA SER A 7 -4.63 -12.49 15.23
C SER A 7 -3.59 -11.36 15.22
N LEU A 8 -4.03 -10.11 15.06
CA LEU A 8 -3.16 -8.94 15.12
C LEU A 8 -2.76 -8.57 16.57
N ILE A 9 -3.61 -8.89 17.54
CA ILE A 9 -3.39 -8.57 18.96
C ILE A 9 -2.64 -9.71 19.69
N LEU A 10 -2.84 -10.98 19.29
CA LEU A 10 -2.20 -12.14 19.96
C LEU A 10 -0.78 -12.49 19.48
N ARG A 11 -0.23 -11.83 18.46
CA ARG A 11 1.17 -12.06 18.00
C ARG A 11 2.22 -11.23 18.75
N LYS A 12 1.82 -10.40 19.72
CA LYS A 12 2.69 -9.46 20.44
C LYS A 12 3.66 -10.11 21.45
N SER A 13 3.65 -11.44 21.61
CA SER A 13 4.35 -12.13 22.72
C SER A 13 5.65 -12.88 22.36
N ARG A 14 6.11 -12.95 21.10
CA ARG A 14 7.25 -13.85 20.77
C ARG A 14 8.39 -13.28 19.90
N TYR A 15 8.79 -12.02 20.14
CA TYR A 15 10.12 -11.54 19.70
C TYR A 15 10.88 -10.73 20.75
N ARG A 16 10.57 -10.93 22.04
CA ARG A 16 11.44 -10.47 23.13
C ARG A 16 12.34 -11.63 23.55
N THR A 17 13.41 -11.86 22.77
CA THR A 17 14.75 -12.28 23.22
C THR A 17 15.66 -12.61 22.03
N ARG A 18 16.89 -12.05 22.07
CA ARG A 18 18.10 -12.44 21.32
C ARG A 18 18.47 -11.62 20.07
N SER A 19 18.64 -10.31 20.24
CA SER A 19 19.63 -9.53 19.46
C SER A 19 20.18 -8.38 20.31
N ASP A 20 20.63 -8.70 21.51
CA ASP A 20 21.49 -7.81 22.28
C ASP A 20 22.95 -8.19 21.99
N ARG A 21 23.62 -7.33 21.20
CA ARG A 21 25.06 -7.05 21.09
C ARG A 21 25.47 -6.80 19.63
N ASN A 22 25.82 -5.54 19.32
CA ASN A 22 26.74 -5.09 18.25
C ASN A 22 26.21 -4.48 16.93
N PHE A 23 25.21 -3.60 16.96
CA PHE A 23 25.16 -2.49 16.00
C PHE A 23 24.50 -1.31 16.71
N VAL A 24 25.06 -0.11 16.61
CA VAL A 24 24.38 1.10 17.12
C VAL A 24 23.03 1.15 16.38
N SER A 25 21.95 0.75 17.04
CA SER A 25 20.62 0.69 16.42
C SER A 25 20.20 2.13 16.16
N MET A 26 20.30 2.53 14.89
CA MET A 26 19.81 3.82 14.41
C MET A 26 18.36 3.98 14.84
N THR A 27 18.07 5.02 15.61
CA THR A 27 16.72 5.23 16.13
C THR A 27 15.76 5.61 15.00
N ASP A 28 14.46 5.35 15.17
CA ASP A 28 13.42 5.74 14.20
C ASP A 28 13.48 7.23 13.85
N ARG A 29 13.81 8.05 14.86
CA ARG A 29 13.96 9.49 14.69
C ARG A 29 15.15 9.86 13.82
N GLU A 30 16.27 9.15 13.95
CA GLU A 30 17.44 9.35 13.11
C GLU A 30 17.17 8.86 11.68
N LEU A 31 16.55 7.69 11.52
CA LEU A 31 16.21 7.16 10.21
C LEU A 31 15.21 8.06 9.48
N PHE A 32 14.19 8.55 10.19
CA PHE A 32 13.25 9.52 9.66
C PHE A 32 13.93 10.81 9.17
N ARG A 33 14.87 11.35 9.95
CA ARG A 33 15.66 12.52 9.56
C ARG A 33 16.53 12.23 8.34
N ALA A 34 17.17 11.06 8.28
CA ALA A 34 17.99 10.66 7.15
C ALA A 34 17.17 10.52 5.86
N LEU A 35 15.97 9.92 5.95
CA LEU A 35 15.06 9.76 4.82
C LEU A 35 14.50 11.11 4.32
N ARG A 36 14.22 12.07 5.22
CA ARG A 36 13.75 13.42 4.86
C ARG A 36 14.85 14.36 4.39
N SER A 37 16.08 14.14 4.81
CA SER A 37 17.21 14.99 4.46
C SER A 37 17.58 14.81 2.98
N SER A 38 17.70 15.91 2.26
CA SER A 38 18.29 15.93 0.91
C SER A 38 19.81 15.71 0.92
N GLY A 39 20.45 15.67 2.09
CA GLY A 39 21.90 15.50 2.24
C GLY A 39 22.42 14.08 2.01
N TYR A 40 21.53 13.09 1.87
CA TYR A 40 21.89 11.71 1.56
C TYR A 40 21.45 11.32 0.15
N THR A 41 22.30 10.57 -0.56
CA THR A 41 21.91 9.98 -1.85
C THR A 41 20.75 9.01 -1.66
N ALA A 42 20.01 8.74 -2.75
CA ALA A 42 18.91 7.78 -2.69
C ALA A 42 19.34 6.39 -2.27
N ALA A 43 20.48 5.92 -2.78
CA ALA A 43 21.05 4.64 -2.39
C ALA A 43 21.38 4.58 -0.89
N HIS A 44 22.01 5.63 -0.34
CA HIS A 44 22.41 5.63 1.05
C HIS A 44 21.20 5.61 2.00
N ALA A 45 20.20 6.45 1.73
CA ALA A 45 18.99 6.50 2.55
C ALA A 45 18.17 5.20 2.48
N CYS A 46 18.05 4.58 1.30
CA CYS A 46 17.44 3.25 1.16
C CYS A 46 18.25 2.18 1.91
N GLY A 47 19.59 2.27 1.89
CA GLY A 47 20.47 1.37 2.63
C GLY A 47 20.23 1.43 4.14
N LEU A 48 20.14 2.64 4.71
CA LEU A 48 19.84 2.85 6.13
C LEU A 48 18.47 2.28 6.51
N LEU A 49 17.44 2.49 5.68
CA LEU A 49 16.12 1.91 5.91
C LEU A 49 16.18 0.38 5.89
N PHE A 50 16.88 -0.20 4.91
CA PHE A 50 17.02 -1.66 4.83
C PHE A 50 17.80 -2.23 6.01
N ASP A 51 18.87 -1.57 6.45
CA ASP A 51 19.65 -2.01 7.62
C ASP A 51 18.81 -2.02 8.90
N ALA A 52 17.94 -1.02 9.08
CA ALA A 52 17.10 -0.90 10.26
C ALA A 52 15.86 -1.82 10.22
N TYR A 53 15.21 -1.91 9.06
CA TYR A 53 13.86 -2.47 8.93
C TYR A 53 13.71 -3.58 7.88
N GLY A 54 14.73 -3.81 7.05
CA GLY A 54 14.64 -4.71 5.89
C GLY A 54 14.27 -6.14 6.27
N GLU A 55 14.85 -6.70 7.34
CA GLU A 55 14.52 -8.06 7.80
C GLU A 55 13.09 -8.16 8.34
N GLU A 56 12.65 -7.16 9.11
CA GLU A 56 11.30 -7.15 9.68
C GLU A 56 10.24 -7.05 8.58
N LEU A 57 10.41 -6.09 7.66
CA LEU A 57 9.50 -5.87 6.54
C LEU A 57 9.49 -7.09 5.60
N TYR A 58 10.65 -7.68 5.31
CA TYR A 58 10.70 -8.90 4.50
C TYR A 58 9.92 -10.05 5.13
N ARG A 59 10.12 -10.30 6.43
CA ARG A 59 9.42 -11.35 7.17
C ARG A 59 7.90 -11.13 7.16
N HIS A 60 7.48 -9.86 7.27
CA HIS A 60 6.09 -9.47 7.15
C HIS A 60 5.53 -9.79 5.76
N CYS A 61 6.22 -9.35 4.69
CA CYS A 61 5.82 -9.63 3.31
C CYS A 61 5.77 -11.14 3.00
N ARG A 62 6.77 -11.91 3.45
CA ARG A 62 6.80 -13.37 3.27
C ARG A 62 5.63 -14.06 3.95
N ALA A 63 5.26 -13.60 5.15
CA ALA A 63 4.11 -14.14 5.87
C ALA A 63 2.78 -13.83 5.16
N ALA A 64 2.66 -12.67 4.53
CA ALA A 64 1.46 -12.26 3.79
C ALA A 64 1.32 -12.99 2.44
N LEU A 65 2.40 -13.13 1.68
CA LEU A 65 2.36 -13.58 0.28
C LEU A 65 2.64 -15.08 0.09
N GLY A 66 3.43 -15.68 0.98
CA GLY A 66 3.71 -17.13 0.94
C GLY A 66 4.89 -17.54 0.04
N ASP A 67 5.30 -16.75 -0.95
CA ASP A 67 6.51 -16.98 -1.77
C ASP A 67 7.58 -15.87 -1.63
N ASP A 68 8.82 -16.19 -2.00
CA ASP A 68 9.99 -15.32 -1.82
C ASP A 68 10.06 -14.18 -2.84
N ASP A 69 9.67 -14.44 -4.09
CA ASP A 69 9.77 -13.48 -5.20
C ASP A 69 8.76 -12.34 -5.05
N SER A 70 7.52 -12.66 -4.73
CA SER A 70 6.47 -11.67 -4.47
C SER A 70 6.80 -10.85 -3.23
N ALA A 71 7.33 -11.48 -2.18
CA ALA A 71 7.73 -10.76 -0.98
C ALA A 71 8.93 -9.83 -1.20
N GLN A 72 9.92 -10.25 -1.97
CA GLN A 72 11.04 -9.38 -2.36
C GLN A 72 10.54 -8.19 -3.18
N SER A 73 9.60 -8.42 -4.10
CA SER A 73 9.02 -7.36 -4.94
C SER A 73 8.19 -6.37 -4.11
N ALA A 74 7.35 -6.86 -3.21
CA ALA A 74 6.59 -6.03 -2.27
C ALA A 74 7.52 -5.22 -1.34
N LEU A 75 8.60 -5.81 -0.84
CA LEU A 75 9.59 -5.10 -0.02
C LEU A 75 10.29 -3.99 -0.82
N ARG A 76 10.72 -4.26 -2.05
CA ARG A 76 11.33 -3.25 -2.93
C ARG A 76 10.38 -2.07 -3.11
N ASP A 77 9.12 -2.35 -3.41
CA ASP A 77 8.12 -1.31 -3.65
C ASP A 77 7.83 -0.52 -2.38
N THR A 78 7.80 -1.19 -1.22
CA THR A 78 7.67 -0.54 0.09
C THR A 78 8.80 0.47 0.31
N VAL A 79 10.06 0.11 0.02
CA VAL A 79 11.21 1.02 0.16
C VAL A 79 11.10 2.22 -0.78
N ILE A 80 10.67 1.99 -2.03
CA ILE A 80 10.46 3.06 -3.02
C ILE A 80 9.37 4.03 -2.54
N VAL A 81 8.20 3.51 -2.15
CA VAL A 81 7.07 4.31 -1.67
C VAL A 81 7.45 5.06 -0.39
N ALA A 82 8.11 4.40 0.55
CA ALA A 82 8.57 5.03 1.79
C ALA A 82 9.49 6.22 1.50
N ARG A 83 10.47 6.07 0.59
CA ARG A 83 11.37 7.18 0.26
C ARG A 83 10.65 8.33 -0.44
N ALA A 84 9.72 8.04 -1.34
CA ALA A 84 8.95 9.08 -2.03
C ALA A 84 8.01 9.86 -1.10
N HIS A 85 7.44 9.17 -0.09
CA HIS A 85 6.35 9.72 0.72
C HIS A 85 6.71 9.97 2.18
N ILE A 86 7.98 9.84 2.58
CA ILE A 86 8.43 10.18 3.95
C ILE A 86 8.09 11.63 4.33
N GLY A 87 7.95 12.52 3.34
CA GLY A 87 7.45 13.88 3.50
C GLY A 87 6.03 13.96 4.10
N ARG A 88 5.21 12.91 4.01
CA ARG A 88 3.83 12.88 4.49
C ARG A 88 3.69 12.44 5.95
N LEU A 89 4.64 11.65 6.46
CA LEU A 89 4.58 11.15 7.84
C LEU A 89 4.81 12.31 8.83
N ALA A 90 3.81 12.61 9.65
CA ALA A 90 3.87 13.76 10.56
C ALA A 90 4.73 13.51 11.81
N ASP A 91 4.66 12.30 12.38
CA ASP A 91 5.34 11.93 13.62
C ASP A 91 6.43 10.87 13.38
N PRO A 92 7.72 11.15 13.64
CA PRO A 92 8.79 10.16 13.49
C PRO A 92 8.62 8.94 14.41
N ARG A 93 7.88 9.04 15.51
CA ARG A 93 7.64 7.92 16.44
C ARG A 93 6.74 6.85 15.85
N LEU A 94 6.06 7.16 14.75
CA LEU A 94 5.17 6.25 14.03
C LEU A 94 5.86 5.65 12.79
N LEU A 95 7.17 5.85 12.62
CA LEU A 95 7.90 5.40 11.43
C LEU A 95 7.75 3.89 11.22
N ARG A 96 7.89 3.11 12.29
CA ARG A 96 7.77 1.65 12.21
C ARG A 96 6.38 1.22 11.76
N GLU A 97 5.34 1.71 12.42
CA GLU A 97 3.95 1.40 12.10
C GLU A 97 3.60 1.84 10.69
N TRP A 98 4.13 2.99 10.26
CA TRP A 98 3.94 3.52 8.93
C TRP A 98 4.60 2.65 7.85
N LEU A 99 5.84 2.19 8.07
CA LEU A 99 6.53 1.27 7.16
C LEU A 99 5.81 -0.08 7.04
N LEU A 100 5.28 -0.60 8.15
CA LEU A 100 4.48 -1.83 8.13
C LEU A 100 3.16 -1.64 7.38
N ALA A 101 2.49 -0.50 7.56
CA ALA A 101 1.26 -0.18 6.83
C ALA A 101 1.52 -0.05 5.31
N LEU A 102 2.66 0.54 4.92
CA LEU A 102 3.09 0.55 3.53
C LEU A 102 3.33 -0.88 3.02
N ALA A 103 4.03 -1.72 3.79
CA ALA A 103 4.25 -3.11 3.44
C ALA A 103 2.94 -3.89 3.27
N ASP A 104 1.93 -3.66 4.12
CA ASP A 104 0.59 -4.24 3.97
C ASP A 104 -0.06 -3.82 2.65
N ALA A 105 -0.01 -2.53 2.32
CA ALA A 105 -0.57 -2.01 1.07
C ALA A 105 0.14 -2.59 -0.17
N GLU A 106 1.47 -2.74 -0.10
CA GLU A 106 2.25 -3.33 -1.19
C GLU A 106 2.02 -4.84 -1.29
N CYS A 107 1.93 -5.56 -0.18
CA CYS A 107 1.54 -6.97 -0.19
C CYS A 107 0.16 -7.18 -0.80
N ALA A 108 -0.81 -6.30 -0.52
CA ALA A 108 -2.13 -6.39 -1.13
C ALA A 108 -2.09 -6.25 -2.66
N ARG A 109 -1.15 -5.46 -3.20
CA ARG A 109 -0.95 -5.27 -4.65
C ARG A 109 -0.20 -6.43 -5.31
N HIS A 110 0.69 -7.07 -4.56
CA HIS A 110 1.43 -8.27 -5.00
C HIS A 110 0.67 -9.57 -4.72
N ALA A 111 -0.49 -9.50 -4.06
CA ALA A 111 -1.31 -10.66 -3.79
C ALA A 111 -1.76 -11.29 -5.13
N PRO A 112 -1.64 -12.62 -5.27
CA PRO A 112 -2.07 -13.29 -6.49
C PRO A 112 -3.55 -13.03 -6.72
N VAL A 113 -3.93 -12.75 -7.97
CA VAL A 113 -5.34 -12.74 -8.35
C VAL A 113 -5.89 -14.12 -8.01
N PRO A 114 -6.94 -14.23 -7.17
CA PRO A 114 -7.47 -15.52 -6.78
C PRO A 114 -8.01 -16.22 -8.03
N ASP A 115 -7.26 -17.21 -8.50
CA ASP A 115 -7.72 -18.10 -9.56
C ASP A 115 -8.86 -18.95 -8.99
N ARG A 116 -10.08 -18.62 -9.39
CA ARG A 116 -11.29 -19.34 -8.93
C ARG A 116 -11.36 -20.76 -9.49
N PHE A 117 -10.48 -21.11 -10.45
CA PHE A 117 -10.49 -22.38 -11.15
C PHE A 117 -9.35 -23.32 -10.73
N CYS A 118 -8.37 -22.85 -9.94
CA CYS A 118 -7.27 -23.67 -9.46
C CYS A 118 -7.36 -23.86 -7.93
N GLY A 119 -7.33 -25.12 -7.50
CA GLY A 119 -7.34 -25.49 -6.08
C GLY A 119 -6.08 -24.96 -5.34
N PRO A 120 -6.08 -24.96 -3.99
CA PRO A 120 -4.99 -24.42 -3.21
C PRO A 120 -3.64 -25.09 -3.57
N ARG A 121 -2.67 -24.27 -3.96
CA ARG A 121 -1.31 -24.73 -4.31
C ARG A 121 -0.59 -25.22 -3.05
N PRO A 122 0.05 -26.41 -3.05
CA PRO A 122 0.79 -26.90 -1.90
C PRO A 122 1.98 -25.97 -1.57
N ARG A 123 2.10 -25.56 -0.30
CA ARG A 123 3.28 -24.82 0.19
C ARG A 123 4.39 -25.82 0.48
N THR A 124 5.46 -25.82 -0.32
CA THR A 124 6.65 -26.64 -0.07
C THR A 124 7.54 -25.98 0.99
N ALA A 125 7.56 -26.54 2.19
CA ALA A 125 8.26 -25.99 3.36
C ALA A 125 9.70 -26.53 3.58
N ALA A 126 10.25 -27.33 2.67
CA ALA A 126 11.38 -28.22 2.99
C ALA A 126 12.79 -27.76 2.57
N ALA A 127 12.97 -26.53 2.05
CA ALA A 127 14.29 -26.04 1.57
C ALA A 127 14.81 -24.79 2.31
N ALA A 128 14.35 -24.54 3.55
CA ALA A 128 14.42 -23.21 4.16
C ALA A 128 15.72 -22.89 4.92
N ASP A 129 16.48 -23.88 5.42
CA ASP A 129 17.34 -23.63 6.59
C ASP A 129 18.79 -23.24 6.28
N ALA A 130 19.39 -23.70 5.16
CA ALA A 130 20.74 -23.31 4.74
C ALA A 130 20.78 -22.04 3.88
N GLU A 131 19.72 -21.81 3.10
CA GLU A 131 19.52 -20.61 2.26
C GLU A 131 19.24 -19.36 3.11
N SER A 132 18.70 -19.51 4.32
CA SER A 132 18.25 -18.40 5.18
C SER A 132 19.38 -17.51 5.71
N ALA A 133 20.62 -17.97 5.75
CA ALA A 133 21.77 -17.19 6.25
C ALA A 133 22.45 -16.35 5.16
N ALA A 134 22.42 -16.80 3.89
CA ALA A 134 22.94 -16.06 2.73
C ALA A 134 21.91 -15.08 2.13
N ARG A 135 20.61 -15.35 2.36
CA ARG A 135 19.47 -14.57 1.88
C ARG A 135 19.53 -13.07 2.21
N PRO A 136 19.98 -12.59 3.39
CA PRO A 136 19.91 -11.15 3.74
C PRO A 136 20.79 -10.27 2.84
N ALA A 137 21.99 -10.72 2.49
CA ALA A 137 22.92 -9.94 1.67
C ALA A 137 22.48 -9.92 0.20
N ALA A 138 22.07 -11.07 -0.34
CA ALA A 138 21.51 -11.15 -1.69
C ALA A 138 20.18 -10.38 -1.81
N LEU A 139 19.32 -10.45 -0.79
CA LEU A 139 18.09 -9.67 -0.70
C LEU A 139 18.40 -8.17 -0.66
N ARG A 140 19.37 -7.76 0.16
CA ARG A 140 19.82 -6.37 0.23
C ARG A 140 20.24 -5.85 -1.14
N VAL A 141 21.11 -6.58 -1.84
CA VAL A 141 21.56 -6.18 -3.19
C VAL A 141 20.37 -6.07 -4.14
N ARG A 142 19.49 -7.07 -4.21
CA ARG A 142 18.33 -7.05 -5.12
C ARG A 142 17.35 -5.90 -4.82
N VAL A 143 17.04 -5.69 -3.54
CA VAL A 143 16.12 -4.63 -3.10
C VAL A 143 16.73 -3.26 -3.35
N LEU A 144 18.00 -3.04 -2.98
CA LEU A 144 18.65 -1.74 -3.14
C LEU A 144 18.94 -1.40 -4.61
N SER A 145 19.35 -2.37 -5.43
CA SER A 145 19.46 -2.17 -6.89
C SER A 145 18.11 -1.77 -7.49
N GLY A 146 17.02 -2.45 -7.10
CA GLY A 146 15.68 -2.11 -7.55
C GLY A 146 15.17 -0.74 -7.09
N ALA A 147 15.48 -0.37 -5.84
CA ALA A 147 14.92 0.82 -5.19
C ALA A 147 15.74 2.10 -5.41
N ALA A 148 17.03 1.99 -5.72
CA ALA A 148 17.94 3.14 -5.73
C ALA A 148 18.72 3.36 -7.03
N ALA A 149 18.80 2.35 -7.92
CA ALA A 149 19.54 2.50 -9.17
C ALA A 149 18.90 3.57 -10.07
N PRO A 150 19.69 4.44 -10.73
CA PRO A 150 19.18 5.52 -11.56
C PRO A 150 18.48 5.03 -12.84
N GLU A 151 18.85 3.85 -13.35
CA GLU A 151 18.25 3.25 -14.56
C GLU A 151 16.78 2.87 -14.35
N LEU A 152 16.37 2.70 -13.09
CA LEU A 152 15.02 2.33 -12.67
C LEU A 152 14.16 3.54 -12.27
N THR A 153 14.55 4.77 -12.64
CA THR A 153 13.81 5.99 -12.27
C THR A 153 12.34 5.93 -12.72
N GLY A 154 12.06 5.51 -13.96
CA GLY A 154 10.67 5.38 -14.44
C GLY A 154 9.83 4.36 -13.65
N TYR A 155 10.43 3.24 -13.25
CA TYR A 155 9.78 2.26 -12.37
C TYR A 155 9.46 2.87 -11.00
N ARG A 156 10.43 3.59 -10.43
CA ARG A 156 10.28 4.23 -9.11
C ARG A 156 9.21 5.31 -9.13
N ASP A 157 9.16 6.12 -10.17
CA ASP A 157 8.15 7.16 -10.35
C ASP A 157 6.76 6.55 -10.51
N HIS A 158 6.64 5.46 -11.27
CA HIS A 158 5.39 4.72 -11.39
C HIS A 158 4.93 4.16 -10.03
N VAL A 159 5.81 3.48 -9.30
CA VAL A 159 5.52 2.91 -7.98
C VAL A 159 5.18 3.99 -6.95
N ALA A 160 5.88 5.12 -6.97
CA ALA A 160 5.61 6.25 -6.09
C ALA A 160 4.25 6.89 -6.40
N THR A 161 3.91 7.05 -7.68
CA THR A 161 2.66 7.68 -8.13
C THR A 161 1.44 6.80 -7.84
N ARG A 162 1.53 5.47 -8.02
CA ARG A 162 0.40 4.57 -7.71
C ARG A 162 0.05 4.46 -6.23
N ALA A 163 0.95 4.92 -5.36
CA ALA A 163 0.76 5.01 -3.92
C ALA A 163 0.46 6.47 -3.55
N ASP A 164 -0.63 7.05 -4.05
CA ASP A 164 -0.98 8.47 -3.85
C ASP A 164 -1.98 8.70 -2.71
N HIS A 165 -2.75 7.68 -2.31
CA HIS A 165 -3.78 7.78 -1.28
C HIS A 165 -3.23 7.59 0.15
N PHE A 166 -3.22 8.67 0.91
CA PHE A 166 -2.86 8.68 2.33
C PHE A 166 -3.86 9.48 3.16
N ASP A 167 -3.99 9.13 4.43
CA ASP A 167 -4.78 9.90 5.39
C ASP A 167 -4.06 11.20 5.81
N ARG A 168 -4.71 11.99 6.66
CA ARG A 168 -4.14 13.26 7.17
C ARG A 168 -2.86 13.10 8.00
N ARG A 169 -2.60 11.91 8.54
CA ARG A 169 -1.39 11.59 9.31
C ARG A 169 -0.26 11.06 8.42
N GLY A 170 -0.56 10.85 7.13
CA GLY A 170 0.35 10.30 6.15
C GLY A 170 0.37 8.78 6.14
N PHE A 171 -0.59 8.07 6.74
CA PHE A 171 -0.71 6.61 6.63
C PHE A 171 -1.38 6.20 5.31
N PRO A 172 -0.91 5.13 4.64
CA PRO A 172 -1.54 4.66 3.41
C PRO A 172 -2.98 4.26 3.72
N LEU A 173 -3.92 4.75 2.92
CA LEU A 173 -5.26 4.21 2.93
C LEU A 173 -5.19 2.84 2.25
N PRO A 174 -5.94 1.82 2.73
CA PRO A 174 -6.11 0.62 1.94
C PRO A 174 -6.57 1.07 0.56
N ALA A 175 -5.94 0.56 -0.51
CA ALA A 175 -6.49 0.69 -1.84
C ALA A 175 -7.95 0.30 -1.67
N SER A 176 -8.86 1.27 -1.79
CA SER A 176 -10.28 1.00 -1.65
C SER A 176 -10.48 -0.13 -2.60
N VAL A 177 -10.73 -1.34 -2.07
CA VAL A 177 -11.10 -2.49 -2.88
C VAL A 177 -12.15 -1.87 -3.77
N GLU A 178 -11.85 -1.72 -5.05
CA GLU A 178 -12.83 -1.28 -6.01
C GLU A 178 -13.88 -2.35 -5.87
N ARG A 179 -14.86 -2.10 -4.99
CA ARG A 179 -16.11 -2.80 -4.99
C ARG A 179 -16.60 -2.39 -6.35
N THR A 180 -16.37 -3.27 -7.30
CA THR A 180 -16.97 -3.25 -8.62
C THR A 180 -18.39 -2.77 -8.36
N PRO A 181 -18.80 -1.59 -8.87
CA PRO A 181 -20.10 -1.03 -8.51
C PRO A 181 -21.12 -2.13 -8.76
N GLY A 182 -21.75 -2.62 -7.69
CA GLY A 182 -22.79 -3.62 -7.85
C GLY A 182 -23.83 -3.03 -8.80
N PRO A 183 -24.46 -3.83 -9.68
CA PRO A 183 -25.39 -3.33 -10.69
C PRO A 183 -26.58 -2.52 -10.13
N GLY A 184 -26.80 -2.49 -8.80
CA GLY A 184 -27.80 -1.65 -8.15
C GLY A 184 -27.42 -0.17 -7.92
N SER A 185 -26.18 0.24 -8.22
CA SER A 185 -25.69 1.62 -7.93
C SER A 185 -26.16 2.67 -8.96
N TYR A 186 -26.74 2.22 -10.07
CA TYR A 186 -27.19 3.07 -11.18
C TYR A 186 -28.63 3.59 -11.02
N LEU A 187 -29.31 3.26 -9.93
CA LEU A 187 -30.70 3.69 -9.70
C LEU A 187 -30.82 5.11 -9.13
N VAL A 188 -29.76 5.68 -8.57
CA VAL A 188 -29.79 7.05 -8.02
C VAL A 188 -29.67 8.14 -9.11
N PRO A 189 -28.82 8.01 -10.14
CA PRO A 189 -28.73 9.02 -11.20
C PRO A 189 -29.95 9.03 -12.13
N GLY A 190 -30.59 7.88 -12.35
CA GLY A 190 -31.76 7.76 -13.23
C GLY A 190 -32.97 8.54 -12.72
N LEU A 191 -33.19 8.55 -11.41
CA LEU A 191 -34.31 9.26 -10.78
C LEU A 191 -34.20 10.79 -10.96
N VAL A 192 -32.99 11.34 -10.90
CA VAL A 192 -32.75 12.79 -11.04
C VAL A 192 -33.02 13.26 -12.47
N VAL A 193 -32.61 12.47 -13.48
CA VAL A 193 -32.89 12.78 -14.89
C VAL A 193 -34.39 12.69 -15.18
N SER A 194 -35.08 11.66 -14.67
CA SER A 194 -36.52 11.51 -14.86
C SER A 194 -37.33 12.66 -14.24
N VAL A 195 -36.96 13.11 -13.03
CA VAL A 195 -37.62 14.26 -12.37
C VAL A 195 -37.37 15.56 -13.15
N GLY A 196 -36.17 15.76 -13.68
CA GLY A 196 -35.85 16.92 -14.52
C GLY A 196 -36.66 16.98 -15.82
N VAL A 197 -36.82 15.83 -16.50
CA VAL A 197 -37.63 15.74 -17.74
C VAL A 197 -39.11 16.01 -17.46
N LEU A 198 -39.66 15.46 -16.37
CA LEU A 198 -41.06 15.70 -15.99
C LEU A 198 -41.33 17.17 -15.67
N LEU A 199 -40.42 17.83 -14.94
CA LEU A 199 -40.54 19.25 -14.63
C LEU A 199 -40.45 20.12 -15.88
N ALA A 200 -39.53 19.81 -16.80
CA ALA A 200 -39.41 20.53 -18.06
C ALA A 200 -40.67 20.39 -18.92
N LEU A 201 -41.22 19.17 -19.02
CA LEU A 201 -42.46 18.92 -19.75
C LEU A 201 -43.66 19.67 -19.15
N ALA A 202 -43.80 19.64 -17.82
CA ALA A 202 -44.84 20.38 -17.12
C ALA A 202 -44.73 21.90 -17.38
N LEU A 203 -43.51 22.44 -17.39
CA LEU A 203 -43.27 23.86 -17.65
C LEU A 203 -43.69 24.27 -19.07
N VAL A 204 -43.40 23.43 -20.07
CA VAL A 204 -43.80 23.66 -21.47
C VAL A 204 -45.33 23.67 -21.60
N LEU A 205 -46.03 22.72 -20.96
CA LEU A 205 -47.49 22.66 -20.99
C LEU A 205 -48.14 23.89 -20.37
N VAL A 206 -47.61 24.39 -19.24
CA VAL A 206 -48.09 25.64 -18.61
C VAL A 206 -47.91 26.84 -19.53
N ARG A 207 -46.78 26.92 -20.26
CA ARG A 207 -46.53 28.00 -21.22
C ARG A 207 -47.47 27.95 -22.43
N LEU A 208 -47.79 26.76 -22.92
CA LEU A 208 -48.75 26.57 -24.01
C LEU A 208 -50.17 26.93 -23.58
N ALA A 209 -50.59 26.49 -22.39
CA ALA A 209 -51.90 26.83 -21.83
C ALA A 209 -52.03 28.34 -21.56
N ALA A 210 -50.98 28.97 -21.01
CA ALA A 210 -50.96 30.40 -20.78
C ALA A 210 -50.84 31.22 -22.08
N GLY A 211 -50.25 30.67 -23.15
CA GLY A 211 -50.21 31.31 -24.47
C GLY A 211 -51.53 31.20 -25.23
N ALA A 212 -52.27 30.10 -25.05
CA ALA A 212 -53.59 29.90 -25.66
C ALA A 212 -54.66 30.85 -25.11
N THR A 213 -54.50 31.38 -23.88
CA THR A 213 -55.44 32.34 -23.29
C THR A 213 -55.27 33.79 -23.76
N TRP A 214 -54.29 34.11 -24.62
CA TRP A 214 -54.08 35.47 -25.17
C TRP A 214 -54.64 35.66 -26.60
N PHE A 215 -55.17 34.61 -27.22
CA PHE A 215 -55.77 34.66 -28.58
C PHE A 215 -57.30 34.44 -28.57
N GLY A 216 -57.95 34.66 -27.43
CA GLY A 216 -59.41 34.63 -27.27
C GLY A 216 -59.99 36.01 -27.06
#